data_AF-A0A371QXK7-F1
#
_entry.id   AF-A0A371QXK7-F1
#
_cell.length_a   1.000
_cell.length_b   1.000
_cell.length_c   1.000
_cell.angle_alpha   90.00
_cell.angle_beta   90.00
_cell.angle_gamma   90.00
#
_symmetry.space_group_name_H-M   'P 1'
#
loop_
_entity.id
_entity.type
_entity.pdbx_description
1 polymer ?
#
loop_
_entity_poly.entity_id
_entity_poly.type
_entity_poly.pdbx_seq_one_letter_code
_entity_poly.pdbx_strand_id
1 'polypeptide(L)'
;MIEEYLELAAVTALAVIAIAAFAYIFAYTTTPAACQAVRLAAENPGSELVAYGRLKVNANDTHVSLCGITIEKDKILIYRTEGYLFIVSDNYKIYIK
;
A
#
# COMPACT_ATOMS: atom_id res chain seq x y z
N MET A 1 43.58 -16.01 8.75
CA MET A 1 42.47 -16.25 9.71
C MET A 1 41.70 -14.97 10.01
N ILE A 2 42.31 -13.87 10.44
CA ILE A 2 41.57 -12.61 10.73
C ILE A 2 40.86 -12.01 9.52
N GLU A 3 41.43 -12.13 8.32
CA GLU A 3 40.81 -11.64 7.07
C GLU A 3 39.49 -12.36 6.74
N GLU A 4 39.42 -13.69 6.89
CA GLU A 4 38.18 -14.45 6.66
C GLU A 4 37.06 -14.04 7.62
N TYR A 5 37.39 -13.77 8.90
CA TYR A 5 36.41 -13.25 9.86
C TYR A 5 35.98 -11.82 9.53
N LEU A 6 36.89 -10.99 9.03
CA LEU A 6 36.59 -9.61 8.63
C LEU A 6 35.69 -9.58 7.38
N GLU A 7 35.95 -10.44 6.39
CA GLU A 7 35.10 -10.58 5.21
C GLU A 7 33.71 -11.11 5.57
N LEU A 8 33.63 -12.15 6.42
CA LEU A 8 32.36 -12.68 6.88
C LEU A 8 31.54 -11.64 7.66
N ALA A 9 32.20 -10.87 8.53
CA ALA A 9 31.57 -9.77 9.25
C ALA A 9 31.06 -8.66 8.31
N ALA A 10 31.83 -8.32 7.26
CA ALA A 10 31.42 -7.32 6.29
C ALA A 10 30.21 -7.76 5.47
N VAL A 11 30.18 -9.00 4.99
CA VAL A 11 29.07 -9.54 4.19
C VAL A 11 27.80 -9.66 5.02
N THR A 12 27.91 -10.14 6.26
CA THR A 12 26.77 -10.24 7.17
C THR A 12 26.22 -8.86 7.55
N ALA A 13 27.09 -7.89 7.83
CA ALA A 13 26.69 -6.51 8.08
C ALA A 13 25.94 -5.91 6.87
N LEU A 14 26.46 -6.11 5.66
CA LEU A 14 25.81 -5.62 4.43
C LEU A 14 24.44 -6.26 4.21
N ALA A 15 24.31 -7.57 4.46
CA ALA A 15 23.03 -8.27 4.37
C ALA A 15 22.01 -7.73 5.38
N VAL A 16 22.43 -7.48 6.62
CA VAL A 16 21.56 -6.90 7.66
C VAL A 16 21.12 -5.48 7.27
N ILE A 17 22.04 -4.65 6.77
CA ILE A 17 21.73 -3.30 6.31
C ILE A 17 20.75 -3.33 5.14
N ALA A 18 20.94 -4.23 4.17
CA ALA A 18 20.03 -4.39 3.05
C ALA A 18 18.63 -4.76 3.52
N ILE A 19 18.50 -5.77 4.38
CA ILE A 19 17.20 -6.20 4.94
C ILE A 19 16.55 -5.06 5.73
N ALA A 20 17.32 -4.35 6.56
CA ALA A 20 16.81 -3.21 7.32
C ALA A 20 16.35 -2.07 6.40
N ALA A 21 17.08 -1.78 5.33
CA ALA A 21 16.69 -0.80 4.33
C ALA A 21 15.40 -1.21 3.60
N PHE A 22 15.27 -2.47 3.19
CA PHE A 22 14.05 -2.98 2.60
C PHE A 22 12.87 -2.91 3.59
N ALA A 23 13.07 -3.36 4.82
CA ALA A 23 12.03 -3.29 5.84
C ALA A 23 11.58 -1.84 6.10
N TYR A 24 12.52 -0.90 6.20
CA TYR A 24 12.21 0.50 6.49
C TYR A 24 11.57 1.23 5.31
N ILE A 25 12.10 1.06 4.10
CA ILE A 25 11.60 1.73 2.89
C ILE A 25 10.21 1.21 2.49
N PHE A 26 9.98 -0.10 2.66
CA PHE A 26 8.73 -0.74 2.22
C PHE A 26 7.70 -0.96 3.35
N ALA A 27 8.02 -0.64 4.62
CA ALA A 27 7.08 -0.80 5.74
C ALA A 27 5.74 -0.08 5.55
N TYR A 28 5.75 1.04 4.81
CA TYR A 28 4.58 1.89 4.55
C TYR A 28 4.19 1.93 3.06
N THR A 29 4.42 0.85 2.31
CA THR A 29 3.92 0.77 0.93
C THR A 29 2.52 0.16 0.87
N THR A 30 1.73 0.70 -0.05
CA THR A 30 0.45 0.11 -0.41
C THR A 30 0.67 -1.28 -0.98
N THR A 31 -0.03 -2.29 -0.45
CA THR A 31 0.03 -3.65 -0.96
C THR A 31 -0.56 -3.72 -2.38
N PRO A 32 0.10 -4.40 -3.34
CA PRO A 32 -0.36 -4.45 -4.73
C PRO A 32 -1.79 -4.96 -4.91
N ALA A 33 -2.20 -5.95 -4.11
CA ALA A 33 -3.55 -6.53 -4.17
C ALA A 33 -4.64 -5.52 -3.80
N ALA A 34 -4.47 -4.80 -2.67
CA ALA A 34 -5.38 -3.73 -2.29
C ALA A 34 -5.42 -2.61 -3.35
N CYS A 35 -4.26 -2.35 -3.96
CA CYS A 35 -4.12 -1.32 -4.98
C CYS A 35 -4.87 -1.63 -6.26
N GLN A 36 -4.75 -2.87 -6.72
CA GLN A 36 -5.46 -3.37 -7.87
C GLN A 36 -6.97 -3.40 -7.62
N ALA A 37 -7.41 -3.84 -6.43
CA ALA A 37 -8.82 -3.82 -6.06
C ALA A 37 -9.41 -2.41 -6.06
N VAL A 38 -8.68 -1.40 -5.54
CA VAL A 38 -9.13 0.01 -5.59
C VAL A 38 -9.25 0.50 -7.03
N ARG A 39 -8.29 0.17 -7.90
CA ARG A 39 -8.37 0.55 -9.33
C ARG A 39 -9.54 -0.09 -10.04
N LEU A 40 -9.75 -1.40 -9.85
CA LEU A 40 -10.90 -2.09 -10.46
C LEU A 40 -12.23 -1.53 -9.95
N ALA A 41 -12.32 -1.18 -8.66
CA ALA A 41 -13.51 -0.56 -8.10
C ALA A 41 -13.80 0.83 -8.71
N ALA A 42 -12.75 1.60 -8.98
CA ALA A 42 -12.88 2.90 -9.63
C ALA A 42 -13.32 2.78 -11.11
N GLU A 43 -12.84 1.76 -11.82
CA GLU A 43 -13.18 1.50 -13.23
C GLU A 43 -14.56 0.86 -13.40
N ASN A 44 -15.03 0.09 -12.41
CA ASN A 44 -16.28 -0.67 -12.47
C ASN A 44 -17.25 -0.19 -11.37
N PRO A 45 -18.12 0.80 -11.67
CA PRO A 45 -19.14 1.22 -10.72
C PRO A 45 -20.12 0.08 -10.41
N GLY A 46 -20.47 -0.12 -9.15
CA GLY A 46 -21.31 -1.23 -8.67
C GLY A 46 -20.53 -2.49 -8.27
N SER A 47 -19.19 -2.46 -8.31
CA SER A 47 -18.36 -3.60 -7.93
C SER A 47 -18.08 -3.65 -6.43
N GLU A 48 -18.05 -4.87 -5.89
CA GLU A 48 -17.60 -5.16 -4.53
C GLU A 48 -16.37 -6.06 -4.61
N LEU A 49 -15.24 -5.56 -4.13
CA LEU A 49 -13.95 -6.22 -4.18
C LEU A 49 -13.41 -6.36 -2.77
N VAL A 50 -12.70 -7.45 -2.54
CA VAL A 50 -12.14 -7.75 -1.23
C VAL A 50 -10.65 -8.04 -1.39
N ALA A 51 -9.84 -7.34 -0.61
CA ALA A 51 -8.39 -7.50 -0.65
C ALA A 51 -7.81 -7.46 0.76
N TYR A 52 -6.84 -8.34 1.02
CA TYR A 52 -6.05 -8.24 2.24
C TYR A 52 -4.79 -7.42 1.97
N GLY A 53 -4.53 -6.44 2.82
CA GLY A 53 -3.29 -5.69 2.77
C GLY A 53 -3.36 -4.32 3.42
N ARG A 54 -2.54 -3.39 2.93
CA ARG A 54 -2.41 -2.02 3.44
C ARG A 54 -2.55 -1.02 2.31
N LEU A 55 -3.21 0.10 2.56
CA LEU A 55 -3.38 1.22 1.64
C LEU A 55 -2.74 2.46 2.25
N LYS A 56 -1.69 2.97 1.60
CA LYS A 56 -1.20 4.32 1.84
C LYS A 56 -2.11 5.30 1.12
N VAL A 57 -2.74 6.17 1.89
CA VAL A 57 -3.61 7.24 1.42
C VAL A 57 -2.84 8.55 1.50
N ASN A 58 -2.82 9.32 0.42
CA ASN A 58 -2.27 10.67 0.46
C ASN A 58 -3.39 11.66 0.13
N ALA A 59 -3.84 12.44 1.10
CA ALA A 59 -4.98 13.34 0.93
C ALA A 59 -4.52 14.80 0.97
N ASN A 60 -5.01 15.58 0.01
CA ASN A 60 -4.96 17.04 0.01
C ASN A 60 -6.34 17.60 0.39
N ASP A 61 -6.51 18.93 0.36
CA ASP A 61 -7.76 19.58 0.76
C ASP A 61 -8.98 19.12 -0.05
N THR A 62 -8.80 18.87 -1.35
CA THR A 62 -9.88 18.56 -2.29
C THR A 62 -9.83 17.14 -2.88
N HIS A 63 -8.66 16.49 -2.85
CA HIS A 63 -8.43 15.22 -3.54
C HIS A 63 -7.72 14.22 -2.65
N VAL A 64 -7.98 12.95 -2.89
CA VAL A 64 -7.30 11.82 -2.30
C VAL A 64 -6.57 11.05 -3.40
N SER A 65 -5.26 10.92 -3.27
CA SER A 65 -4.42 10.10 -4.12
C SER A 65 -4.19 8.74 -3.47
N LEU A 66 -4.61 7.70 -4.17
CA LEU A 66 -4.41 6.30 -3.81
C LEU A 66 -3.94 5.58 -5.05
N CYS A 67 -2.90 4.74 -4.99
CA CYS A 67 -2.62 3.81 -6.09
C CYS A 67 -2.42 4.42 -7.48
N GLY A 68 -1.91 5.66 -7.51
CA GLY A 68 -1.72 6.44 -8.74
C GLY A 68 -3.01 6.94 -9.38
N ILE A 69 -4.17 6.79 -8.71
CA ILE A 69 -5.43 7.44 -9.06
C ILE A 69 -5.71 8.59 -8.10
N THR A 70 -6.23 9.69 -8.64
CA THR A 70 -6.63 10.88 -7.87
C THR A 70 -8.15 10.94 -7.90
N ILE A 71 -8.77 10.87 -6.73
CA ILE A 71 -10.22 10.86 -6.55
C ILE A 71 -10.61 12.10 -5.74
N GLU A 72 -11.73 12.73 -6.09
CA GLU A 72 -12.26 13.84 -5.30
C GLU A 72 -12.71 13.34 -3.92
N LYS A 73 -12.45 14.12 -2.88
CA LYS A 73 -12.65 13.69 -1.48
C LYS A 73 -14.11 13.37 -1.14
N ASP A 74 -15.06 13.95 -1.84
CA ASP A 74 -16.51 13.68 -1.72
C ASP A 74 -16.95 12.35 -2.35
N LYS A 75 -16.09 11.79 -3.22
CA LYS A 75 -16.30 10.51 -3.92
C LYS A 75 -15.58 9.34 -3.26
N ILE A 76 -14.99 9.52 -2.08
CA ILE A 76 -14.33 8.43 -1.38
C ILE A 76 -14.55 8.50 0.14
N LEU A 77 -14.91 7.36 0.73
CA LEU A 77 -14.96 7.16 2.17
C LEU A 77 -14.02 6.02 2.57
N ILE A 78 -13.12 6.30 3.51
CA ILE A 78 -12.13 5.34 4.00
C ILE A 78 -12.34 5.15 5.49
N TYR A 79 -12.79 3.96 5.88
CA TYR A 79 -12.98 3.55 7.27
C TYR A 79 -11.78 2.76 7.80
N ARG A 80 -11.10 2.02 6.92
CA ARG A 80 -9.95 1.18 7.27
C ARG A 80 -8.91 1.23 6.16
N THR A 81 -7.64 1.22 6.55
CA THR A 81 -6.49 1.28 5.62
C THR A 81 -5.59 0.06 5.71
N GLU A 82 -5.87 -0.88 6.60
CA GLU A 82 -5.09 -2.12 6.74
C GLU A 82 -5.92 -3.33 7.15
N GLY A 83 -5.41 -4.52 6.82
CA GLY A 83 -6.05 -5.80 7.12
C GLY A 83 -6.94 -6.27 5.97
N TYR A 84 -8.12 -6.79 6.30
CA TYR A 84 -9.10 -7.22 5.31
C TYR A 84 -9.95 -6.01 4.90
N LEU A 85 -9.76 -5.56 3.65
CA LEU A 85 -10.35 -4.35 3.10
C LEU A 85 -11.50 -4.73 2.15
N PHE A 86 -12.69 -4.20 2.43
CA PHE A 86 -13.84 -4.28 1.55
C PHE A 86 -13.93 -2.98 0.75
N ILE A 87 -13.71 -3.08 -0.55
CA ILE A 87 -13.68 -1.96 -1.47
C ILE A 87 -14.96 -2.03 -2.31
N VAL A 88 -15.89 -1.13 -2.04
CA VAL A 88 -17.20 -1.08 -2.70
C VAL A 88 -17.29 0.18 -3.54
N SER A 89 -17.71 0.06 -4.79
CA SER A 89 -17.99 1.17 -5.67
C SER A 89 -19.50 1.29 -5.83
N ASP A 90 -20.10 2.37 -5.33
CA ASP A 90 -21.53 2.65 -5.47
C ASP A 90 -21.74 4.09 -5.95
N ASN A 91 -22.51 4.26 -7.03
CA ASN A 91 -22.86 5.58 -7.58
C ASN A 91 -21.64 6.54 -7.75
N TYR A 92 -20.55 6.04 -8.32
CA TYR A 92 -19.27 6.77 -8.50
C TYR A 92 -18.57 7.19 -7.20
N LYS A 93 -18.95 6.59 -6.06
CA LYS A 93 -18.27 6.73 -4.78
C LYS A 93 -17.61 5.42 -4.38
N ILE A 94 -16.38 5.52 -3.86
CA ILE A 94 -15.61 4.38 -3.38
C ILE A 94 -15.66 4.33 -1.86
N TYR A 95 -16.01 3.18 -1.31
CA TYR A 95 -16.03 2.92 0.13
C TYR A 95 -14.99 1.85 0.44
N ILE A 96 -14.10 2.15 1.38
CA ILE A 96 -13.05 1.22 1.83
C ILE A 96 -13.32 0.93 3.31
N LYS A 97 -13.85 -0.26 3.59
CA LYS A 97 -14.24 -0.72 4.93
C LYS A 97 -13.28 -1.74 5.50
#